data_AF-A0A7M7IYB8-F1
#
_entry.id   AF-A0A7M7IYB8-F1
#
_cell.length_a   1.000
_cell.length_b   1.000
_cell.length_c   1.000
_cell.angle_alpha   90.00
_cell.angle_beta   90.00
_cell.angle_gamma   90.00
#
_symmetry.space_group_name_H-M   'P 1'
#
loop_
_entity.id
_entity.type
_entity.pdbx_description
1 polymer ?
#
loop_
_entity_poly.entity_id
_entity_poly.type
_entity_poly.pdbx_seq_one_letter_code
_entity_poly.pdbx_strand_id
1 'polypeptide(L)'
;MNIVRRFMAYVVQTQGRHISVDTFARTRNEIFDKVREIRANADKIEPSKLFVVQLVKSSALRPYWEKDIVRILGLEESKHEKKMNMRKGVGTYVVVKNTPQMCRMLWRVKHLVRVKPVTFPDGLPTPGVYTNSYLNHSGEFRKHSNFEVDPERLVVNKKFERVKLEGREIAKPMHLRWMNSIS
;
A
#
# COMPACT_ATOMS: atom_id res chain seq x y z
N MET A 1 37.03 -51.01 39.68
CA MET A 1 37.68 -50.02 38.80
C MET A 1 36.84 -49.67 37.55
N ASN A 2 35.50 -49.57 37.60
CA ASN A 2 34.68 -49.34 36.38
C ASN A 2 33.38 -48.52 36.56
N ILE A 3 33.15 -47.90 37.72
CA ILE A 3 31.92 -47.12 37.96
C ILE A 3 32.18 -45.61 37.81
N VAL A 4 33.35 -45.13 38.26
CA VAL A 4 33.75 -43.71 38.16
C VAL A 4 33.99 -43.28 36.72
N ARG A 5 34.51 -44.17 35.85
CA ARG A 5 34.70 -43.89 34.41
C ARG A 5 33.37 -43.75 33.65
N ARG A 6 32.31 -44.42 34.11
CA ARG A 6 30.98 -44.38 33.47
C ARG A 6 30.23 -43.09 33.81
N PHE A 7 30.40 -42.59 35.03
CA PHE A 7 29.86 -41.29 35.45
C PHE A 7 30.54 -40.11 34.73
N MET A 8 31.87 -40.15 34.58
CA MET A 8 32.62 -39.13 33.83
C MET A 8 32.25 -39.09 32.33
N ALA A 9 31.97 -40.24 31.71
CA ALA A 9 31.53 -40.29 30.31
C ALA A 9 30.13 -39.69 30.10
N TYR A 10 29.24 -39.81 31.09
CA TYR A 10 27.88 -39.27 31.01
C TYR A 10 27.85 -37.75 31.20
N VAL A 11 28.70 -37.20 32.07
CA VAL A 11 28.78 -35.75 32.32
C VAL A 11 29.41 -34.99 31.15
N VAL A 12 30.29 -35.62 30.36
CA VAL A 12 30.88 -35.02 29.15
C VAL A 12 29.84 -34.88 28.02
N GLN A 13 28.77 -35.68 28.02
CA GLN A 13 27.70 -35.59 27.02
C GLN A 13 26.62 -34.54 27.35
N THR A 14 26.55 -34.05 28.59
CA THR A 14 25.59 -33.00 29.01
C THR A 14 26.19 -31.60 28.95
N GLN A 15 27.20 -31.39 28.11
CA GLN A 15 27.54 -30.07 27.57
C GLN A 15 27.18 -30.06 26.09
N GLY A 16 25.95 -30.48 25.77
CA GLY A 16 25.32 -30.08 24.52
C GLY A 16 25.29 -28.56 24.53
N ARG A 17 26.27 -27.94 23.86
CA ARG A 17 26.27 -26.50 23.62
C ARG A 17 24.88 -26.17 23.10
N HIS A 18 24.10 -25.42 23.88
CA HIS A 18 23.01 -24.65 23.30
C HIS A 18 23.68 -23.69 22.31
N ILE A 19 23.87 -24.15 21.07
CA ILE A 19 24.16 -23.25 19.98
C ILE A 19 22.88 -22.46 19.87
N SER A 20 22.85 -21.28 20.48
CA SER A 20 21.80 -20.31 20.22
C SER A 20 21.79 -20.15 18.72
N VAL A 21 20.81 -20.75 18.04
CA VAL A 21 20.67 -20.62 16.60
C VAL A 21 20.46 -19.12 16.39
N ASP A 22 21.46 -18.45 15.83
CA ASP A 22 21.35 -17.05 15.49
C ASP A 22 20.34 -16.95 14.33
N THR A 23 19.06 -16.89 14.70
CA THR A 23 17.93 -16.82 13.77
C THR A 23 18.07 -15.62 12.86
N PHE A 24 18.68 -14.54 13.35
CA PHE A 24 18.95 -13.35 12.54
C PHE A 24 20.04 -13.61 11.51
N ALA A 25 21.18 -14.18 11.89
CA ALA A 25 22.23 -14.52 10.94
C ALA A 25 21.73 -15.50 9.86
N ARG A 26 20.93 -16.49 10.24
CA ARG A 26 20.31 -17.43 9.30
C ARG A 26 19.37 -16.71 8.33
N THR A 27 18.40 -15.95 8.84
CA THR A 27 17.44 -15.19 8.01
C THR A 27 18.15 -14.23 7.07
N ARG A 28 19.20 -13.56 7.56
CA ARG A 28 20.05 -12.67 6.78
C ARG A 28 20.73 -13.43 5.63
N ASN A 29 21.34 -14.58 5.92
CA ASN A 29 22.00 -15.39 4.90
C ASN A 29 21.00 -15.87 3.85
N GLU A 30 19.83 -16.36 4.26
CA GLU A 30 18.74 -16.76 3.36
C GLU A 30 18.30 -15.61 2.43
N ILE A 31 18.22 -14.37 2.94
CA ILE A 31 17.92 -13.19 2.11
C ILE A 31 19.04 -12.94 1.09
N PHE A 32 20.30 -13.00 1.52
CA PHE A 32 21.43 -12.76 0.62
C PHE A 32 21.60 -13.86 -0.43
N ASP A 33 21.32 -15.11 -0.09
CA ASP A 33 21.32 -16.23 -1.04
C ASP A 33 20.25 -16.03 -2.12
N LYS A 34 19.01 -15.69 -1.72
CA LYS A 34 17.95 -15.32 -2.68
C LYS A 34 18.37 -14.17 -3.59
N VAL A 35 19.03 -13.14 -3.05
CA VAL A 35 19.53 -12.01 -3.86
C VAL A 35 20.62 -12.45 -4.84
N ARG A 36 21.52 -13.38 -4.44
CA ARG A 36 22.54 -13.95 -5.35
C ARG A 36 21.88 -14.73 -6.49
N GLU A 37 20.88 -15.56 -6.18
CA GLU A 37 20.12 -16.32 -7.18
C GLU A 37 19.39 -15.39 -8.17
N ILE A 38 18.75 -14.32 -7.67
CA ILE A 38 18.09 -13.32 -8.52
C ILE A 38 19.11 -12.63 -9.43
N ARG A 39 20.28 -12.26 -8.90
CA ARG A 39 21.36 -11.65 -9.69
C ARG A 39 21.91 -12.60 -10.76
N ALA A 40 22.08 -13.88 -10.42
CA ALA A 40 22.52 -14.90 -11.37
C ALA A 40 21.50 -15.13 -12.50
N ASN A 41 20.21 -14.92 -12.22
CA ASN A 41 19.12 -15.03 -13.21
C ASN A 41 18.68 -13.68 -13.80
N ALA A 42 19.39 -12.58 -13.54
CA ALA A 42 18.96 -11.24 -13.90
C ALA A 42 18.77 -11.09 -15.43
N ASP A 43 19.61 -11.74 -16.22
CA ASP A 43 19.55 -11.68 -17.69
C ASP A 43 18.27 -12.27 -18.28
N LYS A 44 17.58 -13.14 -17.52
CA LYS A 44 16.34 -13.81 -17.95
C LYS A 44 15.07 -13.04 -17.56
N ILE A 45 15.18 -12.05 -16.68
CA ILE A 45 14.04 -11.38 -16.08
C ILE A 45 13.88 -10.00 -16.72
N GLU A 46 12.77 -9.77 -17.41
CA GLU A 46 12.46 -8.43 -17.90
C GLU A 46 12.17 -7.49 -16.71
N PRO A 47 12.85 -6.34 -16.60
CA PRO A 47 12.63 -5.41 -15.50
C PRO A 47 11.27 -4.74 -15.58
N SER A 48 10.58 -4.65 -14.46
CA SER A 48 9.31 -3.91 -14.37
C SER A 48 9.51 -2.42 -14.65
N LYS A 49 8.63 -1.82 -15.45
CA LYS A 49 8.67 -0.39 -15.79
C LYS A 49 8.31 0.52 -14.61
N LEU A 50 7.41 0.06 -13.74
CA LEU A 50 6.86 0.81 -12.62
C LEU A 50 6.99 0.02 -11.32
N PHE A 51 7.07 0.76 -10.21
CA PHE A 51 7.05 0.24 -8.86
C PHE A 51 5.86 0.79 -8.08
N VAL A 52 5.27 -0.05 -7.24
CA VAL A 52 4.43 0.39 -6.13
C VAL A 52 5.32 0.53 -4.91
N VAL A 53 5.40 1.75 -4.38
CA VAL A 53 6.17 2.05 -3.17
C VAL A 53 5.20 2.35 -2.06
N GLN A 54 5.28 1.60 -0.97
CA GLN A 54 4.45 1.78 0.20
C GLN A 54 5.30 2.19 1.40
N LEU A 55 4.85 3.18 2.17
CA LEU A 55 5.47 3.53 3.44
C LEU A 55 5.06 2.53 4.53
N VAL A 56 6.02 1.77 5.06
CA VAL A 56 5.80 0.74 6.10
C VAL A 56 6.16 1.27 7.49
N LYS A 57 7.17 2.15 7.58
CA LYS A 57 7.55 2.81 8.84
C LYS A 57 7.41 4.31 8.72
N SER A 58 7.01 4.95 9.80
CA SER A 58 6.90 6.40 9.87
C SER A 58 8.27 7.08 9.66
N SER A 59 8.26 8.22 8.98
CA SER A 59 9.37 9.17 8.83
C SER A 59 9.64 9.97 10.11
N ALA A 60 8.77 9.88 11.12
CA ALA A 60 8.96 10.51 12.41
C ALA A 60 10.30 10.07 13.05
N LEU A 61 10.96 11.01 13.73
CA LEU A 61 12.26 10.78 14.41
C LEU A 61 13.41 10.32 13.48
N ARG A 62 13.25 10.46 12.15
CA ARG A 62 14.32 10.23 11.18
C ARG A 62 15.10 11.52 10.88
N PRO A 63 16.35 11.40 10.39
CA PRO A 63 17.10 12.54 9.91
C PRO A 63 16.34 13.32 8.82
N TYR A 64 16.60 14.63 8.72
CA TYR A 64 15.86 15.51 7.82
C TYR A 64 15.97 15.08 6.35
N TRP A 65 17.13 14.59 5.90
CA TRP A 65 17.32 14.13 4.52
C TRP A 65 16.45 12.92 4.15
N GLU A 66 16.17 12.00 5.09
CA GLU A 66 15.25 10.89 4.83
C GLU A 66 13.82 11.40 4.71
N LYS A 67 13.41 12.33 5.58
CA LYS A 67 12.09 12.98 5.52
C LYS A 67 11.90 13.72 4.21
N ASP A 68 12.92 14.43 3.75
CA ASP A 68 12.86 15.15 2.49
C ASP A 68 12.70 14.19 1.30
N ILE A 69 13.40 13.05 1.29
CA ILE A 69 13.21 12.02 0.26
C ILE A 69 11.79 11.46 0.28
N VAL A 70 11.26 11.11 1.46
CA VAL A 70 9.88 10.58 1.60
C VAL A 70 8.85 11.62 1.13
N ARG A 71 9.09 12.91 1.39
CA ARG A 71 8.25 14.02 0.92
C ARG A 71 8.33 14.19 -0.60
N ILE A 72 9.52 14.12 -1.20
CA ILE A 72 9.69 14.20 -2.65
C ILE A 72 9.02 13.00 -3.34
N LEU A 73 9.05 11.81 -2.71
CA LEU A 73 8.33 10.62 -3.19
C LEU A 73 6.80 10.73 -3.04
N GLY A 74 6.28 11.75 -2.34
CA GLY A 74 4.84 11.94 -2.12
C GLY A 74 4.21 10.98 -1.12
N LEU A 75 5.04 10.30 -0.29
CA LEU A 75 4.60 9.32 0.71
C LEU A 75 4.24 9.96 2.06
N GLU A 76 4.71 11.18 2.30
CA GLU A 76 4.36 12.01 3.46
C GLU A 76 3.45 13.16 2.98
N GLU A 77 2.61 13.67 3.89
CA GLU A 77 1.72 14.80 3.59
C GLU A 77 2.51 16.05 3.17
N SER A 78 2.10 16.67 2.07
CA SER A 78 2.59 18.00 1.72
C SER A 78 1.96 19.06 2.62
N LYS A 79 2.60 20.24 2.76
CA LYS A 79 2.04 21.38 3.51
C LYS A 79 0.64 21.76 3.02
N HIS A 80 0.39 21.62 1.72
CA HIS A 80 -0.92 21.90 1.11
C HIS A 80 -1.96 20.86 1.51
N GLU A 81 -1.61 19.57 1.44
CA GLU A 81 -2.51 18.46 1.81
C GLU A 81 -2.90 18.53 3.30
N LYS A 82 -1.95 18.91 4.14
CA LYS A 82 -2.19 19.13 5.57
C LYS A 82 -3.22 20.23 5.83
N LYS A 83 -3.21 21.33 5.05
CA LYS A 83 -4.21 22.41 5.14
C LYS A 83 -5.61 21.93 4.72
N MET A 84 -5.68 20.98 3.79
CA MET A 84 -6.93 20.37 3.34
C MET A 84 -7.41 19.22 4.25
N ASN A 85 -6.81 19.03 5.42
CA ASN A 85 -7.10 17.90 6.33
C ASN A 85 -6.92 16.51 5.70
N MET A 86 -6.13 16.38 4.63
CA MET A 86 -5.77 15.09 4.04
C MET A 86 -4.56 14.51 4.78
N ARG A 87 -4.79 13.43 5.54
CA ARG A 87 -3.72 12.76 6.30
C ARG A 87 -3.10 11.65 5.46
N LYS A 88 -1.79 11.74 5.21
CA LYS A 88 -0.97 10.64 4.70
C LYS A 88 -0.08 10.11 5.82
N GLY A 89 0.02 8.80 5.93
CA GLY A 89 0.80 8.16 6.97
C GLY A 89 1.32 6.79 6.56
N VAL A 90 1.61 5.97 7.57
CA VAL A 90 1.98 4.57 7.35
C VAL A 90 0.85 3.86 6.61
N GLY A 91 1.18 3.13 5.56
CA GLY A 91 0.21 2.49 4.68
C GLY A 91 0.01 3.19 3.34
N THR A 92 0.37 4.49 3.23
CA THR A 92 0.30 5.24 1.98
C THR A 92 1.16 4.60 0.91
N TYR A 93 0.65 4.52 -0.31
CA TYR A 93 1.35 3.98 -1.47
C TYR A 93 1.36 4.97 -2.63
N VAL A 94 2.43 4.92 -3.42
CA VAL A 94 2.64 5.77 -4.60
C VAL A 94 3.22 4.89 -5.71
N VAL A 95 2.77 5.14 -6.95
CA VAL A 95 3.33 4.50 -8.14
C VAL A 95 4.46 5.34 -8.69
N VAL A 96 5.60 4.70 -8.94
CA VAL A 96 6.83 5.39 -9.29
C VAL A 96 7.52 4.72 -10.48
N LYS A 97 8.15 5.52 -11.36
CA LYS A 97 8.92 5.01 -12.50
C LYS A 97 10.20 4.32 -12.06
N ASN A 98 10.51 3.16 -12.65
CA ASN A 98 11.78 2.48 -12.50
C ASN A 98 12.87 3.23 -13.29
N THR A 99 13.38 4.31 -12.71
CA THR A 99 14.48 5.12 -13.28
C THR A 99 15.65 5.15 -12.30
N PRO A 100 16.91 5.27 -12.78
CA PRO A 100 18.07 5.24 -11.89
C PRO A 100 18.05 6.30 -10.78
N GLN A 101 17.57 7.51 -11.10
CA GLN A 101 17.39 8.59 -10.15
C GLN A 101 16.44 8.18 -9.02
N MET A 102 15.33 7.55 -9.37
CA MET A 102 14.34 7.12 -8.40
C MET A 102 14.84 5.94 -7.57
N CYS A 103 15.50 4.97 -8.19
CA CYS A 103 16.10 3.83 -7.49
C CYS A 103 17.14 4.29 -6.46
N ARG A 104 17.94 5.31 -6.77
CA ARG A 104 18.87 5.93 -5.82
C ARG A 104 18.17 6.51 -4.60
N MET A 105 17.04 7.19 -4.81
CA MET A 105 16.23 7.74 -3.71
C MET A 105 15.64 6.62 -2.84
N LEU A 106 15.00 5.63 -3.47
CA LEU A 106 14.41 4.47 -2.80
C LEU A 106 15.46 3.69 -1.99
N TRP A 107 16.69 3.57 -2.50
CA TRP A 107 17.77 2.90 -1.80
C TRP A 107 18.13 3.57 -0.46
N ARG A 108 18.12 4.91 -0.42
CA ARG A 108 18.40 5.68 0.82
C ARG A 108 17.33 5.49 1.89
N VAL A 109 16.09 5.20 1.50
CA VAL A 109 14.94 5.03 2.42
C VAL A 109 14.40 3.59 2.45
N LYS A 110 15.19 2.61 2.00
CA LYS A 110 14.76 1.20 1.84
C LYS A 110 14.26 0.54 3.13
N HIS A 111 14.65 1.04 4.30
CA HIS A 111 14.20 0.57 5.61
C HIS A 111 12.84 1.13 6.02
N LEU A 112 12.35 2.19 5.35
CA LEU A 112 11.06 2.82 5.60
C LEU A 112 9.99 2.35 4.62
N VAL A 113 10.39 1.99 3.40
CA VAL A 113 9.48 1.68 2.30
C VAL A 113 9.51 0.20 1.90
N ARG A 114 8.38 -0.29 1.40
CA ARG A 114 8.26 -1.56 0.69
C ARG A 114 8.05 -1.26 -0.79
N VAL A 115 8.93 -1.81 -1.63
CA VAL A 115 8.89 -1.64 -3.09
C VAL A 115 8.41 -2.96 -3.71
N LYS A 116 7.43 -2.90 -4.60
CA LYS A 116 6.94 -4.04 -5.37
C LYS A 116 6.89 -3.68 -6.87
N PRO A 117 7.22 -4.61 -7.77
CA PRO A 117 7.03 -4.41 -9.21
C PRO A 117 5.54 -4.35 -9.54
N VAL A 118 5.16 -3.51 -10.51
CA VAL A 118 3.81 -3.49 -11.07
C VAL A 118 3.71 -4.51 -12.20
N THR A 119 2.69 -5.37 -12.17
CA THR A 119 2.39 -6.34 -13.21
C THR A 119 1.01 -6.08 -13.83
N PHE A 120 0.86 -6.41 -15.12
CA PHE A 120 -0.33 -6.15 -15.93
C PHE A 120 -0.86 -7.46 -16.53
N PRO A 121 -1.50 -8.35 -15.74
CA PRO A 121 -2.06 -9.60 -16.26
C PRO A 121 -3.14 -9.36 -17.33
N ASP A 122 -3.98 -8.34 -17.17
CA ASP A 122 -5.09 -8.02 -18.10
C ASP A 122 -4.67 -7.05 -19.22
N GLY A 123 -3.36 -6.86 -19.40
CA GLY A 123 -2.79 -5.87 -20.31
C GLY A 123 -2.82 -4.43 -19.79
N LEU A 124 -2.40 -3.50 -20.64
CA LEU A 124 -2.33 -2.08 -20.30
C LEU A 124 -3.73 -1.45 -20.30
N PRO A 125 -3.96 -0.41 -19.47
CA PRO A 125 -5.18 0.38 -19.54
C PRO A 125 -5.21 1.21 -20.82
N THR A 126 -6.34 1.17 -21.53
CA THR A 126 -6.61 2.01 -22.71
C THR A 126 -7.00 3.42 -22.23
N PRO A 127 -6.53 4.49 -22.88
CA PRO A 127 -6.95 5.84 -22.53
C PRO A 127 -8.48 5.98 -22.61
N GLY A 128 -9.09 6.47 -21.52
CA GLY A 128 -10.53 6.72 -21.44
C GLY A 128 -11.34 5.66 -20.69
N VAL A 129 -10.79 4.45 -20.47
CA VAL A 129 -11.47 3.37 -19.73
C VAL A 129 -10.69 3.05 -18.45
N TYR A 130 -10.84 3.89 -17.43
CA TYR A 130 -10.14 3.75 -16.15
C TYR A 130 -11.04 3.23 -15.02
N THR A 131 -12.35 3.41 -15.16
CA THR A 131 -13.34 3.22 -14.10
C THR A 131 -13.39 1.79 -13.57
N ASN A 132 -13.15 0.81 -14.44
CA ASN A 132 -13.21 -0.62 -14.11
C ASN A 132 -11.87 -1.21 -13.62
N SER A 133 -10.85 -0.38 -13.35
CA SER A 133 -9.50 -0.86 -13.05
C SER A 133 -9.06 -0.48 -11.64
N TYR A 134 -8.26 -1.35 -11.03
CA TYR A 134 -7.72 -1.12 -9.69
C TYR A 134 -6.34 -1.76 -9.54
N LEU A 135 -5.51 -1.16 -8.69
CA LEU A 135 -4.18 -1.64 -8.36
C LEU A 135 -4.21 -2.30 -6.98
N ASN A 136 -3.89 -3.60 -6.95
CA ASN A 136 -3.81 -4.34 -5.71
C ASN A 136 -2.56 -3.98 -4.91
N HIS A 137 -2.62 -4.22 -3.60
CA HIS A 137 -1.47 -4.09 -2.69
C HIS A 137 -0.32 -5.06 -3.03
N SER A 138 -0.61 -6.09 -3.82
CA SER A 138 0.38 -7.03 -4.38
C SER A 138 1.22 -6.42 -5.50
N GLY A 139 0.77 -5.32 -6.13
CA GLY A 139 1.37 -4.75 -7.32
C GLY A 139 0.72 -5.21 -8.63
N GLU A 140 -0.34 -6.01 -8.55
CA GLU A 140 -1.09 -6.46 -9.73
C GLU A 140 -2.14 -5.43 -10.11
N PHE A 141 -2.11 -4.97 -11.36
CA PHE A 141 -3.14 -4.12 -11.94
C PHE A 141 -4.18 -4.98 -12.63
N ARG A 142 -5.42 -4.96 -12.14
CA ARG A 142 -6.51 -5.79 -12.66
C ARG A 142 -7.70 -4.95 -13.08
N LYS A 143 -8.46 -5.46 -14.05
CA LYS A 143 -9.78 -4.94 -14.44
C LYS A 143 -10.86 -5.82 -13.80
N HIS A 144 -11.85 -5.22 -13.17
CA HIS A 144 -12.96 -5.92 -12.55
C HIS A 144 -14.29 -5.33 -13.00
N SER A 145 -15.20 -6.17 -13.49
CA SER A 145 -16.50 -5.74 -14.03
C SER A 145 -17.34 -5.02 -12.98
N ASN A 146 -17.30 -5.43 -11.71
CA ASN A 146 -18.07 -4.76 -10.64
C ASN A 146 -17.71 -3.29 -10.40
N PHE A 147 -16.56 -2.79 -10.88
CA PHE A 147 -16.21 -1.38 -10.78
C PHE A 147 -16.72 -0.55 -11.97
N GLU A 148 -17.34 -1.19 -12.95
CA GLU A 148 -17.98 -0.50 -14.05
C GLU A 148 -19.14 0.36 -13.52
N VAL A 149 -18.97 1.68 -13.64
CA VAL A 149 -19.98 2.65 -13.23
C VAL A 149 -20.97 2.77 -14.38
N ASP A 150 -22.23 2.45 -14.09
CA ASP A 150 -23.34 2.69 -14.98
C ASP A 150 -23.46 4.20 -15.29
N PRO A 151 -23.36 4.63 -16.57
CA PRO A 151 -23.38 6.04 -16.93
C PRO A 151 -24.68 6.74 -16.51
N GLU A 152 -25.80 6.01 -16.42
CA GLU A 152 -27.07 6.59 -15.97
C GLU A 152 -27.00 7.10 -14.52
N ARG A 153 -26.18 6.47 -13.67
CA ARG A 153 -25.98 6.90 -12.29
C ARG A 153 -25.18 8.19 -12.15
N LEU A 154 -24.40 8.55 -13.17
CA LEU A 154 -23.63 9.79 -13.18
C LEU A 154 -24.49 10.99 -13.57
N VAL A 155 -25.61 10.75 -14.27
CA VAL A 155 -26.57 11.81 -14.59
C VAL A 155 -27.27 12.23 -13.31
N VAL A 156 -27.22 13.53 -12.99
CA VAL A 156 -27.93 14.09 -11.84
C VAL A 156 -29.42 13.85 -12.04
N ASN A 157 -30.00 13.02 -11.19
CA ASN A 157 -31.42 12.78 -11.24
C ASN A 157 -32.15 14.01 -10.72
N LYS A 158 -32.83 14.74 -11.62
CA LYS A 158 -33.60 15.96 -11.36
C LYS A 158 -34.59 15.82 -10.20
N LYS A 159 -35.06 14.61 -9.90
CA LYS A 159 -35.95 14.31 -8.77
C LYS A 159 -35.30 14.54 -7.39
N PHE A 160 -33.98 14.34 -7.29
CA PHE A 160 -33.21 14.47 -6.06
C PHE A 160 -32.37 15.74 -6.01
N GLU A 161 -32.50 16.62 -7.01
CA GLU A 161 -31.93 17.96 -6.92
C GLU A 161 -32.56 18.68 -5.73
N ARG A 162 -31.72 19.24 -4.85
CA ARG A 162 -32.16 20.08 -3.76
C ARG A 162 -32.64 21.41 -4.36
N VAL A 163 -33.88 21.44 -4.80
CA VAL A 163 -34.54 22.68 -5.23
C VAL A 163 -34.95 23.43 -3.97
N LYS A 164 -34.58 24.71 -3.89
CA LYS A 164 -35.12 25.60 -2.86
C LYS A 164 -36.60 25.82 -3.18
N LEU A 165 -37.48 25.29 -2.33
CA LEU A 165 -38.92 25.48 -2.48
C LEU A 165 -39.27 26.94 -2.16
N GLU A 166 -40.01 27.58 -3.06
CA GLU A 166 -40.48 28.95 -2.84
C GLU A 166 -41.69 28.96 -1.88
N GLY A 167 -41.95 30.08 -1.20
CA GLY A 167 -42.96 30.15 -0.13
C GLY A 167 -44.37 29.70 -0.55
N ARG A 168 -44.76 29.95 -1.81
CA ARG A 168 -46.05 29.47 -2.36
C ARG A 168 -46.10 27.95 -2.53
N GLU A 169 -44.98 27.34 -2.92
CA GLU A 169 -44.87 25.89 -3.14
C GLU A 169 -44.91 25.12 -1.81
N ILE A 170 -44.50 25.77 -0.70
CA ILE A 170 -44.63 25.24 0.66
C ILE A 170 -46.07 25.44 1.19
N ALA A 171 -46.65 26.63 0.99
CA ALA A 171 -47.97 26.98 1.52
C ALA A 171 -49.10 26.11 0.94
N LYS A 172 -49.04 25.78 -0.35
CA LYS A 172 -50.07 25.00 -1.06
C LYS A 172 -50.30 23.59 -0.47
N PRO A 173 -49.27 22.73 -0.29
CA PRO A 173 -49.44 21.42 0.34
C PRO A 173 -49.80 21.51 1.82
N MET A 174 -49.34 22.54 2.56
CA MET A 174 -49.76 22.76 3.95
C MET A 174 -51.25 23.09 4.06
N HIS A 175 -51.76 23.96 3.18
CA HIS A 175 -53.17 24.30 3.15
C HIS A 175 -54.05 23.10 2.79
N LEU A 176 -53.66 22.31 1.78
CA LEU A 176 -54.36 21.08 1.41
C LEU A 176 -54.35 20.04 2.54
N ARG A 177 -53.23 19.86 3.25
CA ARG A 177 -53.17 19.01 4.45
C ARG A 177 -54.11 19.50 5.56
N TRP A 178 -54.18 20.81 5.77
CA TRP A 178 -55.08 21.39 6.76
C TRP A 178 -56.54 21.15 6.39
N MET A 179 -56.94 21.42 5.14
CA MET A 179 -58.31 21.16 4.67
C MET A 179 -58.69 19.68 4.74
N ASN A 180 -57.77 18.78 4.36
CA ASN A 180 -58.00 17.34 4.40
C ASN A 180 -57.99 16.76 5.83
N SER A 181 -57.43 17.47 6.82
CA SER A 181 -57.45 17.05 8.22
C SER A 181 -58.73 17.42 8.97
N ILE A 182 -59.61 18.20 8.32
CA ILE A 182 -60.88 18.69 8.86
C ILE A 182 -62.07 17.81 8.40
N SER A 183 -61.89 16.95 7.39
CA SER A 183 -62.81 15.87 7.00
C SER A 183 -62.45 14.56 7.69
#